data_AF-A0A7V5EAV1-F1
#
_entry.id   AF-A0A7V5EAV1-F1
#
_cell.length_a   1.000
_cell.length_b   1.000
_cell.length_c   1.000
_cell.angle_alpha   90.00
_cell.angle_beta   90.00
_cell.angle_gamma   90.00
#
_symmetry.space_group_name_H-M   'P 1'
#
loop_
_entity.id
_entity.type
_entity.pdbx_description
1 polymer ?
#
loop_
_entity_poly.entity_id
_entity_poly.type
_entity_poly.pdbx_seq_one_letter_code
_entity_poly.pdbx_strand_id
1 'polypeptide(L)'
;MRFLFLLLVLGCLVFIYADEVVLKEGGVLKGNIREEGETIVITGRFGEVRVKKTDVARIVKSEERVDEYSRYAEQAAESDIKAQIRLAELAEEAGLKSEKIFHLFLAMKSSPEDVGLLHGLGFLWVNGRWRSESELYREMGWRFVNGRWHSAEEIEEERVAKEKKREDEKKRQKQLSERIAKLRRMEEEQKIHRESPGILGLYYSERSYIPPWGKYYGQYEYIPYGDGYLIVRKSYFDSCWGRFWGYPVYRGMPITIGYRLIGWR
;
A
#
# COMPACT_ATOMS: atom_id res chain seq x y z
N MET A 1 20.63 5.08 4.89
CA MET A 1 19.61 5.85 5.65
C MET A 1 18.17 5.58 5.16
N ARG A 2 17.79 4.35 4.80
CA ARG A 2 16.43 3.99 4.30
C ARG A 2 15.89 2.68 4.90
N PHE A 3 16.53 2.18 5.95
CA PHE A 3 16.17 0.93 6.64
C PHE A 3 15.60 1.16 8.05
N LEU A 4 15.39 2.41 8.46
CA LEU A 4 14.96 2.77 9.81
C LEU A 4 13.45 3.12 9.92
N PHE A 5 12.66 2.87 8.89
CA PHE A 5 11.21 3.19 8.88
C PHE A 5 10.30 1.96 8.83
N LEU A 6 10.86 0.75 8.82
CA LEU A 6 10.10 -0.51 8.72
C LEU A 6 10.03 -1.28 10.05
N LEU A 7 10.39 -0.63 11.15
CA LEU A 7 10.32 -1.17 12.52
C LEU A 7 9.27 -0.45 13.39
N LEU A 8 8.43 0.43 12.80
CA LEU A 8 7.41 1.21 13.51
C LEU A 8 5.96 0.80 13.17
N VAL A 9 5.76 -0.38 12.58
CA VAL A 9 4.42 -0.97 12.35
C VAL A 9 4.24 -2.26 13.18
N LEU A 10 5.27 -2.67 13.92
CA LEU A 10 5.29 -3.86 14.77
C LEU A 10 5.16 -3.43 16.24
N GLY A 11 3.96 -3.12 16.71
CA GLY A 11 3.80 -2.83 18.14
C GLY A 11 2.56 -2.04 18.58
N CYS A 12 1.39 -2.30 17.99
CA CYS A 12 0.13 -1.94 18.64
C CYS A 12 -0.88 -3.06 18.40
N LEU A 13 -0.56 -4.27 18.89
CA LEU A 13 -1.61 -5.13 19.42
C LEU A 13 -2.09 -4.47 20.71
N VAL A 14 -2.84 -3.37 20.57
CA VAL A 14 -3.68 -2.90 21.67
C VAL A 14 -4.69 -4.02 21.83
N PHE A 15 -4.46 -4.88 22.81
CA PHE A 15 -5.53 -5.70 23.33
C PHE A 15 -6.61 -4.71 23.77
N ILE A 16 -7.65 -4.59 22.96
CA ILE A 16 -8.81 -3.76 23.28
C ILE A 16 -9.54 -4.51 24.38
N TYR A 17 -9.04 -4.36 25.60
CA TYR A 17 -9.84 -4.63 26.77
C TYR A 17 -10.93 -3.57 26.79
N ALA A 18 -12.17 -4.02 26.60
CA ALA A 18 -13.32 -3.15 26.57
C ALA A 18 -13.93 -3.12 27.98
N ASP A 19 -14.08 -1.92 28.51
CA ASP A 19 -14.84 -1.71 29.71
C ASP A 19 -16.32 -2.00 29.44
N GLU A 20 -17.05 -2.40 30.48
CA GLU A 20 -18.46 -2.76 30.38
C GLU A 20 -19.33 -1.76 31.13
N VAL A 21 -20.29 -1.18 30.42
CA VAL A 21 -21.34 -0.33 30.99
C VAL A 21 -22.62 -1.16 31.05
N VAL A 22 -23.09 -1.44 32.26
CA VAL A 22 -24.40 -2.07 32.47
C VAL A 22 -25.43 -0.96 32.64
N LEU A 23 -26.46 -0.96 31.79
CA LEU A 23 -27.56 -0.03 31.83
C LEU A 23 -28.63 -0.49 32.82
N LYS A 24 -29.41 0.45 33.35
CA LYS A 24 -30.55 0.13 34.26
C LYS A 24 -31.63 -0.71 33.60
N GLU A 25 -31.77 -0.59 32.27
CA GLU A 25 -32.71 -1.38 31.47
C GLU A 25 -32.18 -2.79 31.15
N GLY A 26 -31.00 -3.17 31.67
CA GLY A 26 -30.40 -4.50 31.51
C GLY A 26 -29.48 -4.65 30.30
N GLY A 27 -29.36 -3.64 29.43
CA GLY A 27 -28.41 -3.64 28.33
C GLY A 27 -26.95 -3.58 28.81
N VAL A 28 -26.03 -4.25 28.10
CA VAL A 28 -24.59 -4.18 28.37
C VAL A 28 -23.88 -3.63 27.14
N LEU A 29 -23.13 -2.56 27.32
CA LEU A 29 -22.33 -1.93 26.28
C LEU A 29 -20.84 -2.16 26.55
N LYS A 30 -20.12 -2.64 25.53
CA LYS A 30 -18.67 -2.93 25.59
C LYS A 30 -17.91 -1.91 24.76
N GLY A 31 -16.94 -1.21 25.35
CA GLY A 31 -16.05 -0.33 24.63
C GLY A 31 -15.03 0.37 25.52
N ASN A 32 -14.21 1.24 24.94
CA ASN A 32 -13.39 2.16 25.73
C ASN A 32 -14.29 3.27 26.27
N ILE A 33 -14.29 3.45 27.59
CA ILE A 33 -15.16 4.43 28.25
C ILE A 33 -14.43 5.74 28.45
N ARG A 34 -15.07 6.84 28.03
CA ARG A 34 -14.67 8.21 28.39
C ARG A 34 -15.84 8.93 29.03
N GLU A 35 -15.58 9.58 30.15
CA GLU A 35 -16.58 10.40 30.82
C GLU A 35 -16.51 11.85 30.34
N GLU A 36 -17.61 12.38 29.82
CA GLU A 36 -17.78 13.76 29.38
C GLU A 36 -18.94 14.40 30.16
N GLY A 37 -18.64 14.91 31.36
CA GLY A 37 -19.63 15.53 32.24
C GLY A 37 -20.72 14.54 32.68
N GLU A 38 -21.96 14.80 32.24
CA GLU A 38 -23.15 13.98 32.50
C GLU A 38 -23.34 12.81 31.51
N THR A 39 -22.49 12.73 30.48
CA THR A 39 -22.57 11.70 29.44
C THR A 39 -21.34 10.80 29.51
N ILE A 40 -21.56 9.52 29.28
CA ILE A 40 -20.53 8.51 29.07
C ILE A 40 -20.47 8.22 27.58
N VAL A 41 -19.28 8.39 27.00
CA VAL A 41 -18.98 8.07 25.61
C VAL A 41 -18.29 6.71 25.57
N ILE A 42 -18.89 5.76 24.86
CA ILE A 42 -18.41 4.39 24.72
C ILE A 42 -17.94 4.23 23.28
N THR A 43 -16.62 4.10 23.09
CA THR A 43 -16.04 3.85 21.77
C THR A 43 -15.90 2.35 21.55
N GLY A 44 -16.73 1.79 20.68
CA GLY A 44 -16.75 0.38 20.32
C GLY A 44 -16.28 0.12 18.88
N ARG A 45 -16.33 -1.14 18.46
CA ARG A 45 -15.94 -1.56 17.09
C ARG A 45 -16.79 -0.91 15.99
N PHE A 46 -18.05 -0.61 16.28
CA PHE A 46 -19.03 -0.13 15.31
C PHE A 46 -19.27 1.39 15.39
N GLY A 47 -18.48 2.11 16.19
CA GLY A 47 -18.60 3.55 16.37
C GLY A 47 -18.70 3.96 17.84
N GLU A 48 -19.09 5.22 18.05
CA GLU A 48 -19.27 5.81 19.38
C GLU A 48 -20.74 5.79 19.79
N VAL A 49 -21.01 5.36 21.01
CA VAL A 49 -22.34 5.40 21.63
C VAL A 49 -22.28 6.31 22.84
N ARG A 50 -23.24 7.24 22.94
CA ARG A 50 -23.34 8.17 24.07
C ARG A 50 -24.52 7.81 24.95
N VAL A 51 -24.27 7.62 26.24
CA VAL A 51 -25.28 7.25 27.24
C VAL A 51 -25.21 8.22 28.41
N LYS A 52 -26.34 8.64 28.96
CA LYS A 52 -26.35 9.50 30.15
C LYS A 52 -25.95 8.70 31.38
N LYS A 53 -25.22 9.31 32.31
CA LYS A 53 -24.84 8.68 33.59
C LYS A 53 -26.05 8.21 34.40
N THR A 54 -27.19 8.90 34.27
CA THR A 54 -28.46 8.53 34.92
C THR A 54 -28.98 7.16 34.52
N ASP A 55 -28.62 6.68 33.32
CA ASP A 55 -29.17 5.46 32.73
C ASP A 55 -28.22 4.27 32.94
N VAL A 56 -27.03 4.54 33.48
CA VAL A 56 -26.02 3.55 33.83
C VAL A 56 -26.28 3.01 35.24
N ALA A 57 -26.31 1.68 35.36
CA ALA A 57 -26.43 0.98 36.64
C ALA A 57 -25.04 0.78 37.29
N ARG A 58 -24.05 0.34 36.51
CA ARG A 58 -22.65 0.21 36.95
C ARG A 58 -21.69 0.22 35.77
N ILE A 59 -20.45 0.60 36.04
CA ILE A 59 -19.32 0.50 35.11
C ILE A 59 -18.35 -0.51 35.68
N VAL A 60 -17.96 -1.51 34.89
CA VAL A 60 -16.94 -2.50 35.25
C VAL A 60 -15.74 -2.29 34.36
N LYS A 61 -14.68 -1.74 34.94
CA LYS A 61 -13.43 -1.50 34.21
C LYS A 61 -12.75 -2.83 33.91
N SER A 62 -12.06 -2.88 32.78
CA SER A 62 -11.26 -4.03 32.39
C SER A 62 -10.15 -4.35 33.39
N GLU A 63 -9.46 -3.33 33.92
CA GLU A 63 -8.41 -3.47 34.95
C GLU A 63 -8.92 -4.19 36.20
N GLU A 64 -10.12 -3.83 36.68
CA GLU A 64 -10.72 -4.44 37.88
C GLU A 64 -10.93 -5.95 37.73
N ARG A 65 -11.26 -6.43 36.52
CA ARG A 65 -11.44 -7.87 36.25
C ARG A 65 -10.10 -8.61 36.19
N VAL A 66 -9.06 -7.99 35.65
CA VAL A 66 -7.71 -8.54 35.64
C VAL A 66 -7.16 -8.65 37.07
N ASP A 67 -7.44 -7.66 37.91
CA ASP A 67 -7.06 -7.68 39.33
C ASP A 67 -7.83 -8.74 40.13
N GLU A 68 -9.13 -8.92 39.86
CA GLU A 68 -9.92 -10.01 40.44
C GLU A 68 -9.37 -11.38 40.05
N TYR A 69 -9.10 -11.59 38.77
CA TYR A 69 -8.46 -12.81 38.27
C TYR A 69 -7.12 -13.06 38.96
N SER A 70 -6.25 -12.05 39.04
CA SER A 70 -4.90 -12.19 39.63
C SER A 70 -4.96 -12.55 41.11
N ARG A 71 -5.82 -11.88 41.89
CA ARG A 71 -6.01 -12.21 43.31
C ARG A 71 -6.54 -13.61 43.54
N TYR A 72 -7.45 -14.08 42.69
CA TYR A 72 -7.99 -15.43 42.78
C TYR A 72 -6.93 -16.47 42.37
N ALA A 73 -6.12 -16.17 41.34
CA ALA A 73 -5.06 -17.04 40.85
C ALA A 73 -3.97 -17.30 41.89
N GLU A 74 -3.64 -16.30 42.72
CA GLU A 74 -2.67 -16.45 43.82
C GLU A 74 -3.14 -17.42 44.92
N GLN A 75 -4.45 -17.60 45.08
CA GLN A 75 -5.05 -18.42 46.14
C GLN A 75 -5.42 -19.83 45.68
N ALA A 76 -5.63 -20.01 44.38
CA ALA A 76 -6.10 -21.26 43.80
C ALA A 76 -4.98 -22.30 43.68
N ALA A 77 -5.22 -23.51 44.19
CA ALA A 77 -4.33 -24.64 43.97
C ALA A 77 -4.52 -25.22 42.56
N GLU A 78 -3.43 -25.63 41.90
CA GLU A 78 -3.48 -26.29 40.58
C GLU A 78 -4.29 -27.60 40.58
N SER A 79 -4.35 -28.27 41.73
CA SER A 79 -5.06 -29.55 41.90
C SER A 79 -6.56 -29.39 42.15
N ASP A 80 -7.05 -28.19 42.47
CA ASP A 80 -8.48 -27.94 42.71
C ASP A 80 -9.21 -27.63 41.40
N ILE A 81 -9.88 -28.65 40.86
CA ILE A 81 -10.64 -28.57 39.61
C ILE A 81 -11.64 -27.42 39.61
N LYS A 82 -12.36 -27.19 40.73
CA LYS A 82 -13.37 -26.14 40.81
C LYS A 82 -12.74 -24.77 40.78
N ALA A 83 -11.61 -24.60 41.48
CA ALA A 83 -10.85 -23.36 41.44
C ALA A 83 -10.29 -23.08 40.02
N GLN A 84 -9.80 -24.11 39.32
CA GLN A 84 -9.33 -23.97 37.93
C GLN A 84 -10.46 -23.59 36.96
N ILE A 85 -11.65 -24.20 37.09
CA ILE A 85 -12.82 -23.81 36.29
C ILE A 85 -13.19 -22.35 36.56
N ARG A 86 -13.23 -21.94 37.83
CA ARG A 86 -13.54 -20.55 38.20
C ARG A 86 -12.51 -19.57 37.64
N LEU A 87 -11.23 -19.93 37.65
CA LEU A 87 -10.18 -19.13 37.03
C LEU A 87 -10.35 -19.01 35.51
N ALA A 88 -10.79 -20.07 34.83
CA ALA A 88 -11.08 -20.01 33.41
C ALA A 88 -12.24 -19.04 33.10
N GLU A 89 -13.29 -19.03 33.93
CA GLU A 89 -14.40 -18.08 33.83
C GLU A 89 -13.95 -16.64 34.06
N LEU A 90 -13.19 -16.38 35.14
CA LEU A 90 -12.66 -15.06 35.44
C LEU A 90 -11.71 -14.56 34.33
N ALA A 91 -10.88 -15.46 33.80
CA ALA A 91 -10.02 -15.15 32.67
C ALA A 91 -10.84 -14.80 31.42
N GLU A 92 -11.93 -15.50 31.15
CA GLU A 92 -12.86 -15.18 30.06
C GLU A 92 -13.51 -13.80 30.25
N GLU A 93 -14.01 -13.51 31.45
CA GLU A 93 -14.62 -12.23 31.81
C GLU A 93 -13.61 -11.06 31.68
N ALA A 94 -12.34 -11.31 32.00
CA ALA A 94 -11.24 -10.38 31.83
C ALA A 94 -10.69 -10.31 30.40
N GLY A 95 -11.13 -11.19 29.47
CA GLY A 95 -10.64 -11.25 28.10
C GLY A 95 -9.26 -11.93 27.94
N LEU A 96 -8.78 -12.61 28.98
CA LEU A 96 -7.51 -13.35 29.07
C LEU A 96 -7.66 -14.75 28.46
N LYS A 97 -7.67 -14.82 27.12
CA LYS A 97 -7.97 -16.07 26.38
C LYS A 97 -6.92 -17.18 26.63
N SER A 98 -5.65 -16.82 26.72
CA SER A 98 -4.56 -17.79 26.97
C SER A 98 -4.71 -18.45 28.34
N GLU A 99 -5.02 -17.64 29.34
CA GLU A 99 -5.20 -18.01 30.74
C GLU A 99 -6.44 -18.89 30.89
N LYS A 100 -7.55 -18.53 30.23
CA LYS A 100 -8.75 -19.38 30.14
C LYS A 100 -8.38 -20.79 29.66
N ILE A 101 -7.69 -20.89 28.52
CA ILE A 101 -7.32 -22.19 27.93
C ILE A 101 -6.39 -22.96 28.85
N PHE A 102 -5.43 -22.29 29.48
CA PHE A 102 -4.50 -22.91 30.44
C PHE A 102 -5.24 -23.54 31.62
N HIS A 103 -6.17 -22.82 32.25
CA HIS A 103 -6.91 -23.33 33.40
C HIS A 103 -7.90 -24.44 33.02
N LEU A 104 -8.56 -24.35 31.87
CA LEU A 104 -9.38 -25.45 31.35
C LEU A 104 -8.54 -26.71 31.09
N PHE A 105 -7.30 -26.56 30.59
CA PHE A 105 -6.39 -27.67 30.39
C PHE A 105 -5.96 -28.32 31.71
N LEU A 106 -5.71 -27.52 32.76
CA LEU A 106 -5.44 -28.04 34.10
C LEU A 106 -6.63 -28.81 34.65
N ALA A 107 -7.85 -28.28 34.55
CA ALA A 107 -9.07 -28.97 34.98
C ALA A 107 -9.30 -30.29 34.21
N MET A 108 -9.02 -30.30 32.90
CA MET A 108 -9.19 -31.47 32.03
C MET A 108 -8.26 -32.64 32.42
N LYS A 109 -7.07 -32.37 32.99
CA LYS A 109 -6.17 -33.44 33.47
C LYS A 109 -6.83 -34.34 34.52
N SER A 110 -7.72 -33.77 35.33
CA SER A 110 -8.39 -34.49 36.41
C SER A 110 -9.80 -34.98 36.02
N SER A 111 -10.46 -34.32 35.05
CA SER A 111 -11.78 -34.72 34.53
C SER A 111 -11.80 -34.67 32.99
N PRO A 112 -11.27 -35.70 32.31
CA PRO A 112 -11.10 -35.68 30.85
C PRO A 112 -12.41 -35.82 30.06
N GLU A 113 -13.48 -36.30 30.68
CA GLU A 113 -14.78 -36.54 30.03
C GLU A 113 -15.81 -35.43 30.30
N ASP A 114 -15.42 -34.36 31.01
CA ASP A 114 -16.31 -33.24 31.28
C ASP A 114 -16.66 -32.50 29.98
N VAL A 115 -17.93 -32.58 29.60
CA VAL A 115 -18.49 -31.97 28.39
C VAL A 115 -18.28 -30.45 28.38
N GLY A 116 -18.39 -29.79 29.54
CA GLY A 116 -18.21 -28.35 29.66
C GLY A 116 -16.77 -27.93 29.39
N LEU A 117 -15.80 -28.68 29.93
CA LEU A 117 -14.37 -28.44 29.69
C LEU A 117 -13.99 -28.65 28.23
N LEU A 118 -14.43 -29.76 27.65
CA LEU A 118 -14.15 -30.10 26.26
C LEU A 118 -14.74 -29.06 25.30
N HIS A 119 -15.99 -28.64 25.52
CA HIS A 119 -16.59 -27.57 24.75
C HIS A 119 -15.86 -26.23 24.96
N GLY A 120 -15.48 -25.89 26.19
CA GLY A 120 -14.70 -24.69 26.50
C GLY A 120 -13.32 -24.64 25.84
N LEU A 121 -12.71 -25.80 25.59
CA LEU A 121 -11.45 -25.97 24.86
C LEU A 121 -11.65 -26.03 23.33
N GLY A 122 -12.89 -26.00 22.83
CA GLY A 122 -13.19 -26.03 21.40
C GLY A 122 -13.22 -27.43 20.79
N PHE A 123 -13.41 -28.49 21.59
CA PHE A 123 -13.69 -29.82 21.07
C PHE A 123 -15.14 -29.93 20.61
N LEU A 124 -15.35 -30.70 19.54
CA LEU A 124 -16.65 -30.95 18.92
C LEU A 124 -16.95 -32.44 18.98
N TRP A 125 -18.20 -32.81 19.28
CA TRP A 125 -18.65 -34.20 19.26
C TRP A 125 -19.01 -34.60 17.83
N VAL A 126 -18.14 -35.38 17.17
CA VAL A 126 -18.31 -35.79 15.77
C VAL A 126 -18.07 -37.30 15.64
N ASN A 127 -19.02 -38.02 15.06
CA ASN A 127 -18.94 -39.48 14.86
C ASN A 127 -18.72 -40.28 16.17
N GLY A 128 -19.38 -39.89 17.25
CA GLY A 128 -19.34 -40.61 18.53
C GLY A 128 -18.03 -40.43 19.32
N ARG A 129 -17.23 -39.41 19.01
CA ARG A 129 -15.97 -39.09 19.67
C ARG A 129 -15.74 -37.58 19.72
N TRP A 130 -15.08 -37.10 20.77
CA TRP A 130 -14.63 -35.71 20.86
C TRP A 130 -13.44 -35.49 19.93
N ARG A 131 -13.50 -34.43 19.12
CA ARG A 131 -12.47 -34.07 18.14
C ARG A 131 -12.18 -32.58 18.20
N SER A 132 -10.91 -32.22 18.13
CA SER A 132 -10.54 -30.81 17.99
C SER A 132 -10.89 -30.31 16.59
N GLU A 133 -11.22 -29.03 16.45
CA GLU A 133 -11.47 -28.41 15.14
C GLU A 133 -10.27 -28.64 14.17
N SER A 134 -9.06 -28.60 14.73
CA SER A 134 -7.82 -28.86 13.98
C SER A 134 -7.73 -30.28 13.41
N GLU A 135 -8.25 -31.28 14.10
CA GLU A 135 -8.29 -32.65 13.62
C GLU A 135 -9.30 -32.79 12.48
N LEU A 136 -10.47 -32.17 12.61
CA LEU A 136 -11.48 -32.17 11.56
C LEU A 136 -10.97 -31.54 10.28
N TYR A 137 -10.29 -30.38 10.37
CA TYR A 137 -9.67 -29.75 9.20
C TYR A 137 -8.61 -30.64 8.55
N ARG A 138 -7.78 -31.32 9.33
CA ARG A 138 -6.77 -32.25 8.79
C ARG A 138 -7.42 -33.46 8.10
N GLU A 139 -8.50 -34.01 8.66
CA GLU A 139 -9.26 -35.10 8.04
C GLU A 139 -9.89 -34.65 6.70
N MET A 140 -10.32 -33.40 6.59
CA MET A 140 -10.79 -32.80 5.34
C MET A 140 -9.66 -32.45 4.35
N GLY A 141 -8.40 -32.73 4.68
CA GLY A 141 -7.24 -32.45 3.82
C GLY A 141 -6.75 -31.00 3.86
N TRP A 142 -7.24 -30.18 4.80
CA TRP A 142 -6.77 -28.81 4.99
C TRP A 142 -5.43 -28.81 5.72
N ARG A 143 -4.62 -27.78 5.45
CA ARG A 143 -3.31 -27.61 6.09
C ARG A 143 -3.21 -26.22 6.70
N PHE A 144 -2.54 -26.15 7.84
CA PHE A 144 -2.30 -24.88 8.52
C PHE A 144 -1.02 -24.24 7.95
N VAL A 145 -1.18 -23.14 7.22
CA VAL A 145 -0.08 -22.40 6.57
C VAL A 145 -0.22 -20.93 6.96
N ASN A 146 0.87 -20.29 7.41
CA ASN A 146 0.91 -18.86 7.77
C ASN A 146 -0.17 -18.42 8.79
N GLY A 147 -0.49 -19.26 9.77
CA GLY A 147 -1.44 -18.92 10.83
C GLY A 147 -2.92 -19.07 10.44
N ARG A 148 -3.22 -19.65 9.27
CA ARG A 148 -4.58 -19.91 8.80
C ARG A 148 -4.69 -21.31 8.20
N TRP A 149 -5.90 -21.86 8.22
CA TRP A 149 -6.21 -23.11 7.54
C TRP A 149 -6.46 -22.83 6.05
N HIS A 150 -5.84 -23.65 5.20
CA HIS A 150 -5.99 -23.59 3.76
C HIS A 150 -6.39 -24.95 3.21
N SER A 151 -7.28 -24.96 2.21
CA SER A 151 -7.59 -26.18 1.47
C SER A 151 -6.39 -26.62 0.62
N ALA A 152 -6.35 -27.88 0.20
CA ALA A 152 -5.29 -28.37 -0.68
C ALA A 152 -5.26 -27.61 -2.02
N GLU A 153 -6.43 -27.20 -2.52
CA GLU A 153 -6.58 -26.41 -3.75
C GLU A 153 -6.03 -24.99 -3.59
N GLU A 154 -6.38 -24.29 -2.50
CA GLU A 154 -5.88 -22.94 -2.22
C GLU A 154 -4.34 -22.89 -2.12
N ILE A 155 -3.74 -23.91 -1.53
CA ILE A 155 -2.27 -24.01 -1.42
C ILE A 155 -1.64 -24.13 -2.80
N GLU A 156 -2.23 -24.92 -3.68
CA GLU A 156 -1.74 -25.10 -5.04
C GLU A 156 -1.94 -23.83 -5.88
N GLU A 157 -3.08 -23.16 -5.76
CA GLU A 157 -3.32 -21.87 -6.39
C GLU A 157 -2.29 -20.82 -5.94
N GLU A 158 -2.00 -20.74 -4.64
CA GLU A 158 -1.00 -19.81 -4.11
C GLU A 158 0.40 -20.16 -4.65
N ARG A 159 0.73 -21.46 -4.76
CA ARG A 159 1.99 -21.94 -5.32
C ARG A 159 2.13 -21.54 -6.78
N VAL A 160 1.12 -21.80 -7.61
CA VAL A 160 1.07 -21.43 -9.03
C VAL A 160 1.13 -19.91 -9.19
N ALA A 161 0.40 -19.15 -8.38
CA ALA A 161 0.43 -17.70 -8.40
C ALA A 161 1.82 -17.13 -8.04
N LYS A 162 2.50 -17.71 -7.04
CA LYS A 162 3.88 -17.35 -6.69
C LYS A 162 4.85 -17.68 -7.81
N GLU A 163 4.71 -18.85 -8.43
CA GLU A 163 5.56 -19.27 -9.55
C GLU A 163 5.43 -18.34 -10.75
N LYS A 164 4.19 -18.02 -11.14
CA LYS A 164 3.90 -17.05 -12.20
C LYS A 164 4.49 -15.67 -11.91
N LYS A 165 4.33 -15.15 -10.69
CA LYS A 165 4.94 -13.88 -10.27
C LYS A 165 6.47 -13.90 -10.39
N ARG A 166 7.12 -15.01 -10.02
CA ARG A 166 8.58 -15.15 -10.14
C ARG A 166 9.02 -15.20 -11.61
N GLU A 167 8.26 -15.87 -12.46
CA GLU A 167 8.55 -15.91 -13.90
C GLU A 167 8.39 -14.52 -14.55
N ASP A 168 7.31 -13.81 -14.21
CA ASP A 168 7.06 -12.45 -14.69
C ASP A 168 8.15 -11.48 -14.23
N GLU A 169 8.61 -11.59 -12.98
CA GLU A 169 9.71 -10.78 -12.45
C GLU A 169 11.02 -11.07 -13.19
N LYS A 170 11.35 -12.34 -13.44
CA LYS A 170 12.52 -12.72 -14.25
C LYS A 170 12.44 -12.14 -15.67
N LYS A 171 11.25 -12.19 -16.31
CA LYS A 171 11.03 -11.59 -17.64
C LYS A 171 11.24 -10.08 -17.61
N ARG A 172 10.70 -9.38 -16.61
CA ARG A 172 10.89 -7.94 -16.41
C ARG A 172 12.36 -7.58 -16.18
N GLN A 173 13.06 -8.33 -15.33
CA GLN A 173 14.47 -8.11 -15.06
C GLN A 173 15.33 -8.31 -16.32
N LYS A 174 15.03 -9.34 -17.12
CA LYS A 174 15.69 -9.57 -18.41
C LYS A 174 15.47 -8.41 -19.37
N GLN A 175 14.21 -7.99 -19.57
CA GLN A 175 13.88 -6.86 -20.43
C GLN A 175 14.56 -5.56 -19.99
N LEU A 176 14.62 -5.31 -18.68
CA LEU A 176 15.30 -4.16 -18.12
C LEU A 176 16.81 -4.22 -18.40
N SER A 177 17.44 -5.39 -18.22
CA SER A 177 18.87 -5.58 -18.48
C SER A 177 19.22 -5.37 -19.95
N GLU A 178 18.36 -5.83 -20.86
CA GLU A 178 18.52 -5.64 -22.31
C GLU A 178 18.36 -4.17 -22.70
N ARG A 179 17.38 -3.46 -22.12
CA ARG A 179 17.21 -2.01 -22.32
C ARG A 179 18.43 -1.22 -21.85
N ILE A 180 18.96 -1.56 -20.68
CA ILE A 180 20.18 -0.92 -20.15
C ILE A 180 21.38 -1.20 -21.06
N ALA A 181 21.57 -2.44 -21.51
CA ALA A 181 22.64 -2.79 -22.43
C ALA A 181 22.53 -2.04 -23.77
N LYS A 182 21.31 -1.88 -24.30
CA LYS A 182 21.06 -1.10 -25.52
C LYS A 182 21.38 0.38 -25.33
N LEU A 183 20.97 0.97 -24.21
CA LEU A 183 21.28 2.36 -23.87
C LEU A 183 22.79 2.61 -23.78
N ARG A 184 23.54 1.71 -23.14
CA ARG A 184 25.01 1.80 -23.06
C ARG A 184 25.67 1.75 -24.43
N ARG A 185 25.22 0.85 -25.33
CA ARG A 185 25.75 0.79 -26.70
C ARG A 185 25.49 2.09 -27.47
N MET A 186 24.27 2.65 -27.37
CA MET A 186 23.94 3.92 -28.02
C MET A 186 24.77 5.08 -27.47
N GLU A 187 25.04 5.11 -26.16
CA GLU A 187 25.89 6.12 -25.52
C GLU A 187 27.35 5.99 -25.98
N GLU A 188 27.88 4.77 -26.08
CA GLU A 188 29.22 4.50 -26.62
C GLU A 188 29.32 4.91 -28.09
N GLU A 189 28.33 4.59 -28.93
CA GLU A 189 28.25 5.03 -30.32
C GLU A 189 28.21 6.56 -30.45
N GLN A 190 27.41 7.24 -29.62
CA GLN A 190 27.36 8.70 -29.57
C GLN A 190 28.71 9.30 -29.13
N LYS A 191 29.39 8.68 -28.17
CA LYS A 191 30.71 9.10 -27.73
C LYS A 191 31.75 8.96 -28.84
N ILE A 192 31.77 7.83 -29.54
CA ILE A 192 32.65 7.60 -30.70
C ILE A 192 32.37 8.65 -31.78
N HIS A 193 31.10 8.92 -32.09
CA HIS A 193 30.72 9.94 -33.08
C HIS A 193 31.14 11.36 -32.67
N ARG A 194 31.09 11.69 -31.37
CA ARG A 194 31.54 12.97 -30.82
C ARG A 194 33.06 13.11 -30.86
N GLU A 195 33.81 12.05 -30.56
CA GLU A 195 35.28 12.06 -30.48
C GLU A 195 35.96 11.90 -31.85
N SER A 196 35.29 11.27 -32.82
CA SER A 196 35.71 11.17 -34.23
C SER A 196 34.66 11.80 -35.14
N PRO A 197 34.55 13.14 -35.20
CA PRO A 197 33.82 13.78 -36.27
C PRO A 197 34.47 13.31 -37.57
N GLY A 198 33.74 12.54 -38.39
CA GLY A 198 34.28 11.97 -39.62
C GLY A 198 34.98 13.03 -40.48
N ILE A 199 35.79 12.62 -41.46
CA ILE A 199 36.60 13.50 -42.34
C ILE A 199 35.82 14.73 -42.89
N LEU A 200 34.50 14.65 -43.02
CA LEU A 200 33.61 15.79 -43.37
C LEU A 200 33.45 16.87 -42.27
N GLY A 201 33.47 16.51 -40.99
CA GLY A 201 33.40 17.46 -39.86
C GLY A 201 34.66 18.33 -39.75
N LEU A 202 35.83 17.76 -40.08
CA LEU A 202 37.09 18.51 -40.18
C LEU A 202 37.12 19.44 -41.41
N TYR A 203 36.39 19.10 -42.48
CA TYR A 203 36.32 19.93 -43.68
C TYR A 203 35.49 21.22 -43.52
N TYR A 204 34.52 21.24 -42.59
CA TYR A 204 33.65 22.39 -42.36
C TYR A 204 34.02 23.24 -41.13
N SER A 205 34.86 22.76 -40.21
CA SER A 205 35.22 23.53 -39.01
C SER A 205 36.37 24.52 -39.20
N GLU A 206 37.16 24.43 -40.27
CA GLU A 206 38.37 25.29 -40.44
C GLU A 206 38.37 26.20 -41.68
N ARG A 207 37.39 26.12 -42.57
CA ARG A 207 37.20 27.13 -43.60
C ARG A 207 35.73 27.45 -43.78
N SER A 208 35.35 28.66 -43.41
CA SER A 208 34.21 29.37 -43.98
C SER A 208 34.40 29.50 -45.49
N TYR A 209 34.20 28.41 -46.23
CA TYR A 209 34.11 28.44 -47.68
C TYR A 209 32.77 29.07 -48.00
N ILE A 210 32.77 30.40 -48.11
CA ILE A 210 31.70 31.15 -48.75
C ILE A 210 31.83 30.80 -50.24
N PRO A 211 30.94 29.99 -50.84
CA PRO A 211 31.00 29.76 -52.26
C PRO A 211 30.89 31.11 -52.98
N PRO A 212 31.73 31.41 -53.99
CA PRO A 212 31.81 32.73 -54.62
C PRO A 212 30.53 33.19 -55.34
N TRP A 213 29.49 32.35 -55.36
CA TRP A 213 28.17 32.63 -55.96
C TRP A 213 27.11 33.05 -54.91
N GLY A 214 27.47 33.12 -53.63
CA GLY A 214 26.54 33.28 -52.49
C GLY A 214 26.09 34.70 -52.14
N LYS A 215 25.88 35.60 -53.10
CA LYS A 215 25.24 36.91 -52.84
C LYS A 215 23.74 36.99 -53.19
N TYR A 216 23.11 35.89 -53.63
CA TYR A 216 21.75 35.95 -54.19
C TYR A 216 20.68 35.04 -53.59
N TYR A 217 20.91 34.43 -52.43
CA TYR A 217 19.82 33.74 -51.72
C TYR A 217 19.67 34.32 -50.32
N GLY A 218 18.46 34.82 -50.06
CA GLY A 218 18.11 35.65 -48.90
C GLY A 218 18.62 35.09 -47.58
N GLN A 219 19.01 36.00 -46.70
CA GLN A 219 19.47 35.68 -45.35
C GLN A 219 18.37 34.89 -44.62
N TYR A 220 18.62 33.60 -44.42
CA TYR A 220 17.87 32.80 -43.48
C TYR A 220 18.61 32.88 -42.14
N GLU A 221 17.93 33.39 -41.12
CA GLU A 221 18.42 33.30 -39.74
C GLU A 221 17.97 31.96 -39.17
N TYR A 222 18.95 31.17 -38.73
CA TYR A 222 18.71 29.90 -38.05
C TYR A 222 18.70 30.18 -36.54
N ILE A 223 17.52 30.09 -35.94
CA ILE A 223 17.36 30.29 -34.50
C ILE A 223 17.34 28.90 -33.84
N PRO A 224 18.29 28.57 -32.94
CA PRO A 224 18.29 27.30 -32.24
C PRO A 224 17.04 27.20 -31.36
N TYR A 225 16.31 26.08 -31.46
CA TYR A 225 15.11 25.83 -30.66
C TYR A 225 15.03 24.35 -30.29
N GLY A 226 15.33 24.03 -29.02
CA GLY A 226 15.45 22.64 -28.56
C GLY A 226 16.61 21.91 -29.24
N ASP A 227 16.36 20.67 -29.70
CA ASP A 227 17.36 19.81 -30.36
C ASP A 227 17.48 20.07 -31.89
N GLY A 228 16.93 21.19 -32.39
CA GLY A 228 16.95 21.56 -33.81
C GLY A 228 16.98 23.08 -34.07
N TYR A 229 16.76 23.49 -35.32
CA TYR A 229 16.76 24.90 -35.75
C TYR A 229 15.46 25.30 -36.44
N LEU A 230 14.95 26.48 -36.13
CA LEU A 230 13.86 27.13 -36.86
C LEU A 230 14.46 28.00 -37.97
N ILE A 231 14.03 27.77 -39.22
CA ILE A 231 14.47 28.56 -40.38
C ILE A 231 13.49 29.71 -40.60
N VAL A 232 13.92 30.94 -40.30
CA VAL A 232 13.09 32.14 -40.48
C VAL A 232 13.62 32.94 -41.67
N ARG A 233 12.76 33.21 -42.65
CA ARG A 233 13.11 34.02 -43.83
C ARG A 233 12.85 35.49 -43.53
N LYS A 234 13.90 36.30 -43.39
CA LYS A 234 13.75 37.76 -43.36
C LYS A 234 13.51 38.27 -44.78
N SER A 235 12.27 38.59 -45.10
CA SER A 235 11.97 39.36 -46.32
C SER A 235 12.19 40.84 -46.03
N TYR A 236 13.37 41.36 -46.40
CA TYR A 236 13.57 42.80 -46.54
C TYR A 236 12.80 43.25 -47.79
N PHE A 237 11.61 43.83 -47.61
CA PHE A 237 10.95 44.60 -48.65
C PHE A 237 11.63 45.97 -48.68
N ASP A 238 12.74 46.07 -49.40
CA ASP A 238 13.32 47.37 -49.74
C ASP A 238 12.31 48.11 -50.63
N SER A 239 11.81 49.22 -50.12
CA SER A 239 10.92 50.12 -50.81
C SER A 239 11.69 50.89 -51.87
N CYS A 240 11.86 50.29 -53.05
CA CYS A 240 12.20 51.03 -54.26
C CYS A 240 11.01 51.90 -54.67
N TRP A 241 10.95 53.09 -54.08
CA TRP A 241 10.22 54.23 -54.62
C TRP A 241 10.84 54.63 -55.97
N GLY A 242 10.04 54.72 -57.04
CA GLY A 242 10.40 55.57 -58.19
C GLY A 242 9.96 55.12 -59.57
N ARG A 243 8.82 55.66 -60.02
CA ARG A 243 8.36 55.84 -61.41
C ARG A 243 8.04 54.58 -62.22
N PHE A 244 6.78 54.16 -62.14
CA PHE A 244 6.05 53.79 -63.35
C PHE A 244 4.64 54.37 -63.29
N TRP A 245 4.21 54.95 -64.41
CA TRP A 245 3.01 55.74 -64.55
C TRP A 245 1.73 54.89 -64.42
N GLY A 246 0.80 55.36 -63.59
CA GLY A 246 -0.63 55.38 -63.91
C GLY A 246 -1.47 54.13 -63.62
N TYR A 247 -1.73 53.82 -62.35
CA TYR A 247 -3.00 53.21 -61.90
C TYR A 247 -3.32 53.66 -60.46
N PRO A 248 -4.60 53.94 -60.11
CA PRO A 248 -4.98 54.42 -58.79
C PRO A 248 -4.83 53.33 -57.71
N VAL A 249 -4.19 53.71 -56.60
CA VAL A 249 -4.00 52.88 -55.41
C VAL A 249 -5.31 52.78 -54.63
N TYR A 250 -5.89 51.58 -54.54
CA TYR A 250 -6.89 51.29 -53.52
C TYR A 250 -6.19 51.18 -52.15
N ARG A 251 -6.41 52.17 -51.29
CA ARG A 251 -6.07 52.12 -49.86
C ARG A 251 -6.99 51.13 -49.16
N GLY A 252 -6.39 50.15 -48.47
CA GLY A 252 -7.08 49.40 -47.42
C GLY A 252 -6.92 47.89 -47.54
N MET A 253 -5.75 47.35 -47.20
CA MET A 253 -5.64 45.99 -46.69
C MET A 253 -4.67 45.96 -45.51
N PRO A 254 -5.04 45.31 -44.38
CA PRO A 254 -4.14 45.10 -43.26
C PRO A 254 -3.01 44.16 -43.68
N ILE A 255 -1.78 44.46 -43.22
CA ILE A 255 -0.62 43.59 -43.38
C ILE A 255 -0.84 42.36 -42.49
N THR A 256 -1.33 41.26 -43.07
CA THR A 256 -1.27 39.96 -42.43
C THR A 256 0.16 39.42 -42.51
N ILE A 257 0.84 39.37 -41.36
CA ILE A 257 2.09 38.62 -41.20
C ILE A 257 1.72 37.14 -41.21
N GLY A 258 1.84 36.49 -42.37
CA GLY A 258 1.64 35.05 -42.50
C GLY A 258 2.91 34.29 -42.18
N TYR A 259 2.94 33.56 -41.06
CA TYR A 259 3.98 32.56 -40.80
C TYR A 259 3.65 31.28 -41.57
N ARG A 260 4.45 30.95 -42.58
CA ARG A 260 4.34 29.67 -43.28
C ARG A 260 5.35 28.70 -42.70
N LEU A 261 4.89 27.79 -41.85
CA LEU A 261 5.67 26.62 -41.43
C LEU A 261 5.90 25.73 -42.66
N ILE A 262 7.15 25.65 -43.09
CA ILE A 262 7.60 24.67 -44.08
C ILE A 262 8.07 23.45 -43.26
N GLY A 263 7.59 22.27 -43.63
CA GLY A 263 7.44 21.12 -42.75
C GLY A 263 8.73 20.52 -42.19
N TRP A 264 8.52 19.67 -41.18
CA TRP A 264 9.52 18.85 -40.52
C TRP A 264 9.94 17.68 -41.40
N ARG A 265 11.23 17.35 -41.38
CA ARG A 265 11.76 16.09 -41.87
C ARG A 265 12.52 15.41 -40.74
#